data_AF-A0A7S2HCP5-F1
#
_entry.id   AF-A0A7S2HCP5-F1
#
_cell.length_a   1.000
_cell.length_b   1.000
_cell.length_c   1.000
_cell.angle_alpha   90.00
_cell.angle_beta   90.00
_cell.angle_gamma   90.00
#
_symmetry.space_group_name_H-M   'P 1'
#
loop_
_entity.id
_entity.type
_entity.pdbx_description
1 polymer ?
#
loop_
_entity_poly.entity_id
_entity_poly.type
_entity_poly.pdbx_seq_one_letter_code
_entity_poly.pdbx_strand_id
1 'polypeptide(L)'
;MDLWNIGHILNNFLAATLLSLSLSWGSNGHCLLISAATGMKLERMVNNPMFASKSPSDFWGRRWNNVIHNALKRGVYKPMRKYCNKRSIAAAVTFFASGLIHEYTWAVLFFVHDNEKDDSGYCS
;
A
#
# COMPACT_ATOMS: atom_id res chain seq x y z
N MET A 1 28.00 10.54 9.01
CA MET A 1 26.84 9.99 8.27
C MET A 1 26.77 8.53 8.69
N ASP A 2 26.09 8.28 9.81
CA ASP A 2 26.33 7.06 10.62
C ASP A 2 25.29 5.99 10.32
N LEU A 3 25.05 5.75 9.03
CA LEU A 3 24.17 4.70 8.51
C LEU A 3 24.58 3.30 8.98
N TRP A 4 25.86 3.13 9.32
CA TRP A 4 26.46 1.85 9.74
C TRP A 4 26.46 1.63 11.26
N ASN A 5 25.84 2.51 12.05
CA ASN A 5 25.67 2.27 13.47
C ASN A 5 24.73 1.08 13.68
N ILE A 6 25.27 0.02 14.30
CA ILE A 6 24.54 -1.23 14.58
C ILE A 6 23.25 -0.94 15.37
N GLY A 7 23.24 0.06 16.26
CA GLY A 7 22.05 0.47 16.99
C GLY A 7 20.92 0.98 16.07
N HIS A 8 21.25 1.78 15.05
CA HIS A 8 20.25 2.26 14.08
C HIS A 8 19.73 1.13 13.19
N ILE A 9 20.60 0.20 12.79
CA ILE A 9 20.20 -0.96 11.99
C ILE A 9 19.26 -1.87 12.79
N LEU A 10 19.60 -2.16 14.05
CA LEU A 10 18.76 -2.97 14.93
C LEU A 10 17.42 -2.28 15.20
N ASN A 11 17.41 -0.98 15.48
CA ASN A 11 16.17 -0.25 15.71
C ASN A 11 15.26 -0.25 14.47
N ASN A 12 15.83 -0.02 13.28
CA ASN A 12 15.07 -0.09 12.02
C ASN A 12 14.53 -1.49 11.75
N PHE A 13 15.32 -2.54 12.04
CA PHE A 13 14.87 -3.92 11.91
C PHE A 13 13.73 -4.25 12.89
N LEU A 14 13.84 -3.81 14.15
CA LEU A 14 12.77 -3.96 15.14
C LEU A 14 11.50 -3.20 14.74
N ALA A 15 11.64 -1.96 14.28
CA ALA A 15 10.50 -1.19 13.78
C ALA A 15 9.82 -1.88 12.58
N ALA A 16 10.59 -2.43 11.65
CA ALA A 16 10.06 -3.15 10.49
C ALA A 16 9.37 -4.47 10.89
N THR A 17 9.90 -5.20 11.87
CA THR A 17 9.29 -6.42 12.36
C THR A 17 7.99 -6.13 13.13
N LEU A 18 7.99 -5.11 13.99
CA LEU A 18 6.78 -4.63 14.67
C LEU A 18 5.70 -4.20 13.66
N LEU A 19 6.05 -3.38 12.68
CA LEU A 19 5.14 -2.97 11.61
C LEU A 19 4.53 -4.18 10.88
N SER A 20 5.36 -5.19 10.60
CA SER A 20 4.90 -6.40 9.90
C SER A 20 3.95 -7.25 10.74
N LEU A 21 4.18 -7.32 12.04
CA LEU A 21 3.28 -8.00 12.98
C LEU A 21 1.96 -7.22 13.09
N SER A 22 2.01 -5.91 13.31
CA SER A 22 0.83 -5.04 13.38
C SER A 22 -0.03 -5.13 12.12
N LEU A 23 0.57 -5.07 10.93
CA LEU A 23 -0.14 -5.22 9.66
C LEU A 23 -0.75 -6.61 9.49
N SER A 24 -0.04 -7.67 9.89
CA SER A 24 -0.54 -9.04 9.78
C SER A 24 -1.72 -9.27 10.71
N TRP A 25 -1.64 -8.80 11.95
CA TRP A 25 -2.70 -8.95 12.95
C TRP A 25 -3.89 -8.07 12.61
N GLY A 26 -3.66 -6.80 12.30
CA GLY A 26 -4.70 -5.85 11.90
C GLY A 26 -5.45 -6.27 10.64
N SER A 27 -4.74 -6.78 9.62
CA SER A 27 -5.38 -7.25 8.39
C SER A 27 -6.21 -8.52 8.60
N ASN A 28 -5.72 -9.49 9.38
CA ASN A 28 -6.50 -10.66 9.73
C ASN A 28 -7.75 -10.29 10.55
N GLY A 29 -7.64 -9.35 11.49
CA GLY A 29 -8.76 -8.82 12.25
C GLY A 29 -9.84 -8.22 11.34
N HIS A 30 -9.45 -7.33 10.42
CA HIS A 30 -10.38 -6.75 9.44
C HIS A 30 -11.02 -7.81 8.54
N CYS A 31 -10.24 -8.77 8.03
CA CYS A 31 -10.78 -9.87 7.23
C CYS A 31 -11.82 -10.68 8.02
N LEU A 32 -11.56 -10.98 9.30
CA LEU A 32 -12.51 -11.70 10.16
C LEU A 32 -13.80 -10.88 10.38
N LEU A 33 -13.68 -9.59 10.68
CA LEU A 33 -14.84 -8.71 10.87
C LEU A 33 -15.72 -8.63 9.62
N ILE A 34 -15.11 -8.41 8.45
CA ILE A 34 -15.86 -8.36 7.18
C ILE A 34 -16.44 -9.73 6.84
N SER A 35 -15.69 -10.81 7.07
CA SER A 35 -16.18 -12.17 6.82
C SER A 35 -17.35 -12.53 7.74
N ALA A 36 -17.33 -12.11 9.00
CA ALA A 36 -18.44 -12.28 9.93
C ALA A 36 -19.66 -11.45 9.53
N ALA A 37 -19.46 -10.21 9.08
CA ALA A 37 -20.54 -9.32 8.66
C ALA A 37 -21.21 -9.75 7.33
N THR A 38 -20.43 -10.31 6.40
CA THR A 38 -20.90 -10.63 5.03
C THR A 38 -21.10 -12.13 4.77
N GLY A 39 -20.59 -13.00 5.65
CA GLY A 39 -20.55 -14.45 5.45
C GLY A 39 -19.56 -14.92 4.38
N MET A 40 -18.80 -14.01 3.76
CA MET A 40 -17.87 -14.34 2.67
C MET A 40 -16.43 -14.46 3.16
N LYS A 41 -15.69 -15.44 2.62
CA LYS A 41 -14.26 -15.58 2.90
C LYS A 41 -13.44 -14.58 2.07
N LEU A 42 -12.86 -13.58 2.72
CA LEU A 42 -11.99 -12.60 2.07
C LEU A 42 -10.58 -13.15 1.82
N GLU A 43 -9.97 -12.66 0.74
CA GLU A 43 -8.55 -12.90 0.46
C GLU A 43 -7.68 -12.16 1.49
N ARG A 44 -6.54 -12.77 1.86
CA ARG A 44 -5.62 -12.19 2.84
C ARG A 44 -4.96 -10.93 2.26
N MET A 45 -5.18 -9.78 2.92
CA MET A 45 -4.64 -8.49 2.47
C MET A 45 -3.11 -8.43 2.54
N VAL A 46 -2.50 -8.94 3.62
CA VAL A 46 -1.03 -8.98 3.81
C VAL A 46 -0.61 -10.39 4.21
N ASN A 47 0.34 -10.99 3.48
CA ASN A 47 0.75 -12.38 3.66
C ASN A 47 2.25 -12.54 3.95
N ASN A 48 2.65 -12.28 5.19
CA ASN A 48 4.03 -12.36 5.69
C ASN A 48 5.06 -11.81 4.69
N PRO A 49 5.00 -10.51 4.38
CA PRO A 49 5.81 -9.94 3.32
C PRO A 49 7.30 -9.88 3.71
N MET A 50 7.66 -9.70 4.97
CA MET A 50 9.07 -9.59 5.39
C MET A 50 9.84 -10.90 5.30
N PHE A 51 9.29 -12.00 5.83
CA PHE A 51 10.06 -13.24 5.98
C PHE A 51 9.85 -14.24 4.85
N ALA A 52 8.75 -14.14 4.10
CA ALA A 52 8.41 -15.10 3.07
C ALA A 52 8.70 -14.61 1.64
N SER A 53 9.04 -13.34 1.44
CA SER A 53 9.35 -12.78 0.12
C SER A 53 10.75 -13.20 -0.33
N LYS A 54 10.83 -13.79 -1.53
CA LYS A 54 12.12 -14.18 -2.15
C LYS A 54 12.69 -13.13 -3.10
N SER A 55 11.89 -12.13 -3.47
CA SER A 55 12.28 -11.03 -4.35
C SER A 55 11.39 -9.81 -4.10
N PRO A 56 11.81 -8.60 -4.53
CA PRO A 56 10.96 -7.41 -4.47
C PRO A 56 9.66 -7.57 -5.26
N SER A 57 9.69 -8.29 -6.39
CA SER A 57 8.49 -8.59 -7.16
C SER A 57 7.52 -9.52 -6.44
N ASP A 58 8.03 -10.48 -5.65
CA ASP A 58 7.19 -11.36 -4.82
C ASP A 58 6.58 -10.60 -3.64
N PHE A 59 7.36 -9.70 -3.04
CA PHE A 59 6.90 -8.79 -1.98
C PHE A 59 5.71 -7.95 -2.45
N TRP A 60 5.90 -7.14 -3.50
CA TRP A 60 4.88 -6.21 -3.99
C TRP A 60 3.74 -6.88 -4.78
N GLY A 61 3.98 -8.07 -5.34
CA GLY A 61 3.05 -8.72 -6.25
C GLY A 61 2.13 -9.77 -5.62
N ARG A 62 2.52 -10.36 -4.49
CA ARG A 62 1.80 -11.52 -3.93
C ARG A 62 1.59 -11.49 -2.42
N ARG A 63 2.27 -10.58 -1.71
CA ARG A 63 2.34 -10.61 -0.25
C ARG A 63 1.98 -9.29 0.39
N TRP A 64 2.24 -8.18 -0.30
CA TRP A 64 1.84 -6.85 0.13
C TRP A 64 0.54 -6.42 -0.54
N ASN A 65 -0.45 -6.07 0.28
CA ASN A 65 -1.69 -5.41 -0.12
C ASN A 65 -2.39 -6.08 -1.33
N ASN A 66 -2.66 -7.37 -1.21
CA ASN A 66 -3.20 -8.20 -2.29
C ASN A 66 -4.55 -7.69 -2.82
N VAL A 67 -5.36 -7.04 -1.99
CA VAL A 67 -6.64 -6.45 -2.41
C VAL A 67 -6.41 -5.36 -3.47
N ILE A 68 -5.52 -4.41 -3.19
CA ILE A 68 -5.18 -3.34 -4.14
C ILE A 68 -4.47 -3.93 -5.37
N HIS A 69 -3.55 -4.89 -5.17
CA HIS A 69 -2.90 -5.58 -6.28
C HIS A 69 -3.92 -6.23 -7.22
N ASN A 70 -4.89 -6.98 -6.67
CA ASN A 70 -5.93 -7.64 -7.46
C ASN A 70 -6.88 -6.63 -8.12
N ALA A 71 -7.21 -5.53 -7.43
CA ALA A 71 -8.02 -4.45 -8.00
C ALA A 71 -7.32 -3.82 -9.22
N LEU A 72 -6.06 -3.41 -9.10
CA LEU A 72 -5.26 -2.86 -10.20
C LEU A 72 -5.05 -3.88 -11.32
N LYS A 73 -4.81 -5.14 -10.97
CA LYS A 73 -4.64 -6.22 -11.95
C LYS A 73 -5.88 -6.43 -12.79
N ARG A 74 -7.08 -6.40 -12.18
CA ARG A 74 -8.36 -6.60 -12.87
C ARG A 74 -8.86 -5.34 -13.55
N GLY A 75 -8.71 -4.18 -12.93
CA GLY A 75 -9.22 -2.89 -13.39
C GLY A 75 -8.34 -2.18 -14.42
N VAL A 76 -7.01 -2.35 -14.36
CA VAL A 76 -6.08 -1.62 -15.22
C VAL A 76 -5.21 -2.56 -16.06
N TYR A 77 -4.49 -3.49 -15.40
CA TYR A 77 -3.51 -4.31 -16.09
C TYR A 77 -4.12 -5.23 -17.15
N LYS A 78 -5.17 -5.99 -16.80
CA LYS A 78 -5.83 -6.93 -17.74
C LYS A 78 -6.45 -6.20 -18.95
N PRO A 79 -7.21 -5.10 -18.78
CA PRO A 79 -7.70 -4.30 -19.91
C PRO A 79 -6.55 -3.82 -20.80
N MET A 80 -5.51 -3.20 -20.22
CA MET A 80 -4.41 -2.69 -21.04
C MET A 80 -3.58 -3.77 -21.71
N ARG A 81 -3.49 -4.96 -21.09
CA ARG A 81 -2.89 -6.13 -21.71
C ARG A 81 -3.66 -6.56 -22.95
N LYS A 82 -5.00 -6.47 -22.94
CA LYS A 82 -5.86 -6.79 -24.09
C LYS A 82 -5.73 -5.77 -25.22
N TYR A 83 -5.60 -4.48 -24.89
CA TYR A 83 -5.50 -3.41 -25.89
C TYR A 83 -4.09 -3.30 -26.53
N CYS A 84 -3.03 -3.31 -25.73
CA CYS A 84 -1.68 -2.99 -26.23
C CYS A 84 -0.84 -4.23 -26.59
N ASN A 85 -1.27 -5.43 -26.18
CA ASN A 85 -0.59 -6.73 -26.32
C ASN A 85 0.88 -6.82 -25.83
N LYS A 86 1.44 -5.72 -25.27
CA LYS A 86 2.79 -5.60 -24.71
C LYS A 86 2.77 -5.57 -23.17
N ARG A 87 3.63 -6.37 -22.52
CA ARG A 87 3.58 -6.57 -21.04
C ARG A 87 4.11 -5.33 -20.33
N SER A 88 5.18 -4.76 -20.88
CA SER A 88 5.82 -3.55 -20.38
C SER A 88 4.88 -2.36 -20.33
N ILE A 89 4.12 -2.11 -21.41
CA ILE A 89 3.16 -0.99 -21.46
C ILE A 89 2.04 -1.18 -20.44
N ALA A 90 1.45 -2.37 -20.35
CA ALA A 90 0.40 -2.64 -19.36
C ALA A 90 0.92 -2.48 -17.93
N ALA A 91 2.16 -2.92 -17.66
CA ALA A 91 2.80 -2.74 -16.36
C ALA A 91 3.08 -1.26 -16.05
N ALA A 92 3.59 -0.49 -17.02
CA ALA A 92 3.85 0.93 -16.86
C ALA A 92 2.56 1.71 -16.58
N VAL A 93 1.49 1.48 -17.34
CA VAL A 93 0.19 2.13 -17.11
C VAL A 93 -0.39 1.75 -15.75
N THR A 94 -0.26 0.49 -15.33
CA THR A 94 -0.71 0.05 -14.00
C THR A 94 0.10 0.72 -12.89
N PHE A 95 1.41 0.90 -13.09
CA PHE A 95 2.27 1.60 -12.15
C PHE A 95 1.89 3.09 -12.03
N PHE A 96 1.66 3.78 -13.15
CA PHE A 96 1.18 5.17 -13.16
C PHE A 96 -0.18 5.31 -12.48
N ALA A 97 -1.14 4.43 -12.79
CA ALA A 97 -2.45 4.44 -12.14
C ALA A 97 -2.33 4.24 -10.62
N SER A 98 -1.44 3.33 -10.19
CA SER A 98 -1.15 3.15 -8.77
C SER A 98 -0.56 4.40 -8.13
N GLY A 99 0.32 5.13 -8.82
CA GLY A 99 0.90 6.39 -8.35
C GLY A 99 -0.15 7.47 -8.14
N LEU A 100 -1.06 7.64 -9.11
CA LEU A 100 -2.15 8.62 -9.02
C LEU A 100 -3.09 8.35 -7.85
N ILE A 101 -3.38 7.07 -7.55
CA ILE A 101 -4.20 6.72 -6.38
C ILE A 101 -3.48 7.10 -5.08
N HIS A 102 -2.15 6.92 -5.00
CA HIS A 102 -1.39 7.35 -3.83
C HIS A 102 -1.41 8.87 -3.67
N GLU A 103 -1.19 9.62 -4.76
CA GLU A 103 -1.24 11.08 -4.74
C GLU A 103 -2.64 11.58 -4.36
N TYR A 104 -3.70 10.99 -4.92
CA TYR A 104 -5.08 11.29 -4.55
C TYR A 104 -5.36 11.00 -3.07
N THR A 105 -4.88 9.86 -2.56
CA THR A 105 -5.08 9.51 -1.15
C THR A 105 -4.32 10.47 -0.24
N TRP A 106 -3.10 10.84 -0.61
CA TRP A 106 -2.30 11.80 0.12
C TRP A 106 -2.95 13.19 0.09
N ALA A 107 -3.44 13.63 -1.07
CA ALA A 107 -4.21 14.84 -1.22
C ALA A 107 -5.45 14.80 -0.32
N VAL A 108 -6.30 13.78 -0.39
CA VAL A 108 -7.53 13.74 0.43
C VAL A 108 -7.23 13.71 1.94
N LEU A 109 -6.20 12.97 2.38
CA LEU A 109 -5.88 12.85 3.80
C LEU A 109 -5.13 14.05 4.37
N PHE A 110 -4.30 14.71 3.56
CA PHE A 110 -3.41 15.79 3.98
C PHE A 110 -3.74 17.14 3.32
N PHE A 111 -4.83 17.24 2.57
CA PHE A 111 -5.40 18.54 2.23
C PHE A 111 -5.82 19.20 3.53
N VAL A 112 -4.91 20.02 4.06
CA VAL A 112 -5.26 21.12 4.94
C VAL A 112 -6.27 21.94 4.15
N HIS A 113 -7.50 22.01 4.68
CA HIS A 113 -8.38 23.10 4.30
C HIS A 113 -7.59 24.33 4.71
N ASP A 114 -7.02 25.06 3.75
CA ASP A 114 -6.56 26.42 4.01
C ASP A 114 -7.80 27.11 4.58
N ASN A 115 -7.85 27.21 5.91
CA ASN A 115 -8.87 27.97 6.58
C ASN A 115 -8.73 29.35 5.96
N GLU A 116 -9.81 29.73 5.30
CA GLU A 116 -10.21 31.08 4.95
C GLU A 116 -9.25 32.10 5.59
N LYS A 117 -8.45 32.77 4.75
CA LYS A 117 -7.66 33.91 5.19
C LYS A 117 -8.62 34.83 5.93
N ASP A 118 -8.57 34.82 7.26
CA ASP A 118 -9.26 35.86 7.98
C ASP A 118 -8.57 37.18 7.61
N ASP A 119 -9.35 38.25 7.49
CA ASP A 119 -8.84 39.59 7.25
C ASP A 119 -8.10 40.16 8.50
N SER A 120 -7.74 39.34 9.49
CA SER A 120 -7.19 39.77 10.78
C SER A 120 -5.67 39.80 10.85
N GLY A 121 -4.96 39.35 9.81
CA GLY A 121 -3.51 39.63 9.68
C GLY A 121 -2.61 38.93 10.69
N TYR A 122 -3.10 37.89 11.37
CA TYR A 122 -2.29 37.04 12.24
C TYR A 122 -2.15 35.63 11.64
N CYS A 123 -0.91 35.22 11.38
CA CYS A 123 -0.61 33.85 10.96
C CYS A 123 -0.77 32.89 12.15
N SER A 124 -1.64 31.89 12.03
CA SER A 124 -1.62 30.67 12.87
C SER A 124 -0.89 29.54 12.15
#